data_AF-A0A7G4A2P5-F1
#
_entry.id   AF-A0A7G4A2P5-F1
#
_cell.length_a   1.000
_cell.length_b   1.000
_cell.length_c   1.000
_cell.angle_alpha   90.00
_cell.angle_beta   90.00
_cell.angle_gamma   90.00
#
_symmetry.space_group_name_H-M   'P 1'
#
loop_
_entity.id
_entity.type
_entity.pdbx_description
1 polymer ?
#
loop_
_entity_poly.entity_id
_entity_poly.type
_entity_poly.pdbx_seq_one_letter_code
_entity_poly.pdbx_strand_id
1 'polypeptide(L)'
;MGTKKSCLQTDRLHCSPRSVPKIKIRGKYKKHAIVQIYQQNLNNMEEITIYHHPRCSKSRKTLELLQNKGVKPVIVEYLKTPLNLEQLKNLKAHFALKDFVRTDEPVFKELGLSLDNENQVLQAMLKEPILMQRPIVTYKDKAIIGRPPENVLKLFE
;
A
#
# COMPACT_ATOMS: atom_id res chain seq x y z
N MET A 1 -28.24 -36.61 49.18
CA MET A 1 -28.64 -35.90 47.94
C MET A 1 -27.78 -34.65 47.80
N GLY A 2 -27.39 -34.29 46.56
CA GLY A 2 -26.25 -33.42 46.17
C GLY A 2 -26.04 -32.11 46.96
N THR A 3 -24.80 -31.70 47.31
CA THR A 3 -23.75 -31.05 46.45
C THR A 3 -24.28 -29.83 45.68
N LYS A 4 -23.67 -28.64 45.60
CA LYS A 4 -22.38 -28.04 45.97
C LYS A 4 -22.49 -26.54 45.56
N LYS A 5 -21.75 -25.64 46.26
CA LYS A 5 -20.95 -24.49 45.74
C LYS A 5 -21.62 -23.45 44.81
N SER A 6 -21.73 -22.17 45.19
CA SER A 6 -20.70 -21.10 45.19
C SER A 6 -20.06 -20.82 43.81
N CYS A 7 -20.30 -19.62 43.27
CA CYS A 7 -19.36 -18.66 42.64
C CYS A 7 -20.15 -17.74 41.69
N LEU A 8 -20.27 -16.43 41.98
CA LEU A 8 -19.35 -15.37 41.55
C LEU A 8 -19.33 -15.18 40.02
N GLN A 9 -20.21 -14.29 39.56
CA GLN A 9 -20.16 -13.67 38.23
C GLN A 9 -19.02 -12.66 38.20
N THR A 10 -17.97 -12.97 37.43
CA THR A 10 -16.92 -12.02 37.05
C THR A 10 -16.88 -11.97 35.53
N ASP A 11 -17.56 -10.99 34.95
CA ASP A 11 -17.47 -10.70 33.51
C ASP A 11 -16.16 -9.95 33.24
N ARG A 12 -15.06 -10.72 33.15
CA ARG A 12 -13.86 -10.28 32.46
C ARG A 12 -14.01 -10.57 30.98
N LEU A 13 -14.19 -9.49 30.22
CA LEU A 13 -13.87 -9.36 28.79
C LEU A 13 -12.63 -10.18 28.44
N HIS A 14 -12.84 -11.39 27.91
CA HIS A 14 -11.81 -12.17 27.25
C HIS A 14 -12.04 -12.01 25.75
N CYS A 15 -11.23 -11.14 25.16
CA CYS A 15 -11.01 -11.12 23.72
C CYS A 15 -10.45 -12.51 23.34
N SER A 16 -11.29 -13.34 22.72
CA SER A 16 -10.92 -14.68 22.26
C SER A 16 -9.63 -14.60 21.42
N PRO A 17 -8.61 -15.42 21.72
CA PRO A 17 -7.45 -15.53 20.84
C PRO A 17 -7.94 -16.15 19.53
N ARG A 18 -7.77 -15.42 18.42
CA ARG A 18 -7.99 -15.97 17.07
C ARG A 18 -7.15 -17.23 16.96
N SER A 19 -7.83 -18.36 16.85
CA SER A 19 -7.25 -19.68 16.72
C SER A 19 -6.36 -19.72 15.48
N VAL A 20 -5.04 -19.73 15.70
CA VAL A 20 -4.08 -20.11 14.66
C VAL A 20 -4.35 -21.57 14.26
N PRO A 21 -4.50 -21.88 12.96
CA PRO A 21 -4.72 -23.24 12.53
C PRO A 21 -3.48 -24.08 12.86
N LYS A 22 -3.66 -25.17 13.61
CA LYS A 22 -2.59 -26.14 13.91
C LYS A 22 -2.24 -26.92 12.64
N ILE A 23 -1.26 -26.45 11.89
CA ILE A 23 -0.70 -27.16 10.74
C ILE A 23 0.17 -28.30 11.26
N LYS A 24 -0.26 -29.54 11.03
CA LYS A 24 0.46 -30.76 11.46
C LYS A 24 1.52 -31.13 10.43
N ILE A 25 2.72 -30.56 10.56
CA ILE A 25 3.85 -30.83 9.66
C ILE A 25 4.59 -32.10 10.12
N ARG A 26 4.46 -33.19 9.36
CA ARG A 26 5.33 -34.37 9.44
C ARG A 26 6.45 -34.19 8.43
N GLY A 27 7.68 -34.01 8.90
CA GLY A 27 8.86 -33.97 8.02
C GLY A 27 9.92 -33.02 8.53
N LYS A 28 11.19 -33.43 8.39
CA LYS A 28 12.44 -32.82 8.88
C LYS A 28 12.76 -31.43 8.27
N TYR A 29 11.79 -30.52 8.12
CA TYR A 29 12.01 -29.21 7.48
C TYR A 29 12.28 -28.12 8.52
N LYS A 30 13.57 -27.74 8.53
CA LYS A 30 14.28 -26.65 9.21
C LYS A 30 13.39 -25.53 9.76
N LYS A 31 13.45 -25.32 11.09
CA LYS A 31 13.00 -24.10 11.79
C LYS A 31 13.52 -22.79 11.16
N HIS A 32 14.60 -22.85 10.37
CA HIS A 32 15.21 -21.70 9.67
C HIS A 32 14.43 -21.17 8.45
N ALA A 33 13.68 -22.02 7.74
CA ALA A 33 12.98 -21.57 6.52
C ALA A 33 11.77 -20.68 6.83
N ILE A 34 11.08 -20.95 7.94
CA ILE A 34 9.94 -20.15 8.40
C ILE A 34 10.42 -18.74 8.79
N VAL A 35 11.52 -18.62 9.54
CA VAL A 35 12.07 -17.32 9.97
C VAL A 35 12.46 -16.44 8.78
N GLN A 36 13.04 -17.01 7.71
CA GLN A 36 13.39 -16.26 6.51
C GLN A 36 12.16 -15.71 5.77
N ILE A 37 11.08 -16.49 5.68
CA ILE A 37 9.83 -16.03 5.07
C ILE A 37 9.20 -14.90 5.91
N TYR A 38 9.25 -14.97 7.25
CA TYR A 38 8.76 -13.88 8.10
C TYR A 38 9.62 -12.62 8.00
N GLN A 39 10.95 -12.75 7.95
CA GLN A 39 11.86 -11.61 7.82
C GLN A 39 11.71 -10.91 6.46
N GLN A 40 11.49 -11.65 5.37
CA GLN A 40 11.23 -11.02 4.07
C GLN A 40 9.86 -10.32 4.01
N ASN A 41 8.85 -10.84 4.71
CA ASN A 41 7.57 -10.14 4.84
C ASN A 41 7.65 -8.90 5.76
N LEU A 42 8.49 -8.93 6.79
CA LEU A 42 8.73 -7.78 7.68
C LEU A 42 9.50 -6.64 6.98
N ASN A 43 10.49 -6.98 6.14
CA ASN A 43 11.27 -5.99 5.39
C ASN A 43 10.43 -5.26 4.33
N ASN A 44 9.47 -5.96 3.70
CA ASN A 44 8.57 -5.36 2.71
C ASN A 44 7.53 -4.42 3.32
N MET A 45 7.32 -4.45 4.65
CA MET A 45 6.38 -3.57 5.32
C MET A 45 7.00 -2.23 5.73
N GLU A 46 8.32 -2.07 5.77
CA GLU A 46 8.98 -0.80 6.15
C GLU A 46 9.64 -0.06 4.97
N GLU A 47 9.46 -0.57 3.75
CA GLU A 47 10.10 0.02 2.57
C GLU A 47 9.29 1.19 2.01
N ILE A 48 9.97 2.31 1.78
CA ILE A 48 9.37 3.52 1.21
C ILE A 48 9.52 3.40 -0.29
N THR A 49 8.41 3.35 -1.02
CA THR A 49 8.44 3.29 -2.48
C THR A 49 7.92 4.61 -3.05
N ILE A 50 8.65 5.17 -4.02
CA ILE A 50 8.24 6.35 -4.76
C ILE A 50 7.99 5.99 -6.22
N TYR A 51 6.74 6.17 -6.65
CA TYR A 51 6.35 6.12 -8.04
C TYR A 51 6.70 7.46 -8.69
N HIS A 52 7.84 7.47 -9.37
CA HIS A 52 8.50 8.67 -9.87
C HIS A 52 8.55 8.67 -11.40
N HIS A 53 8.50 9.88 -11.99
CA HIS A 53 8.87 10.08 -13.39
C HIS A 53 9.95 11.18 -13.52
N PRO A 54 11.11 10.90 -14.13
CA PRO A 54 12.27 11.82 -14.16
C PRO A 54 11.99 13.17 -14.83
N ARG A 55 11.08 13.22 -15.80
CA ARG A 55 10.73 14.48 -16.49
C ARG A 55 9.84 15.42 -15.65
N CYS A 56 9.35 14.98 -14.50
CA CYS A 56 8.44 15.78 -13.67
C CYS A 56 9.20 16.53 -12.56
N SER A 57 9.26 17.85 -12.63
CA SER A 57 9.94 18.70 -11.63
C SER A 57 9.41 18.52 -10.20
N LYS A 58 8.09 18.30 -10.03
CA LYS A 58 7.50 18.04 -8.70
C LYS A 58 7.96 16.68 -8.14
N SER A 59 8.08 15.68 -9.01
CA SER A 59 8.55 14.34 -8.67
C SER A 59 10.02 14.34 -8.23
N ARG A 60 10.86 15.16 -8.87
CA ARG A 60 12.27 15.35 -8.49
C ARG A 60 12.40 16.03 -7.13
N LYS A 61 11.66 17.11 -6.90
CA LYS A 61 11.62 17.78 -5.59
C LYS A 61 11.19 16.85 -4.45
N THR A 62 10.19 15.99 -4.67
CA THR A 62 9.79 14.99 -3.68
C THR A 62 10.89 13.97 -3.38
N LEU A 63 11.61 13.51 -4.41
CA LEU A 63 12.73 12.59 -4.22
C LEU A 63 13.88 13.24 -3.43
N GLU A 64 14.26 14.47 -3.79
CA GLU A 64 15.26 15.26 -3.07
C GLU A 64 14.86 15.48 -1.60
N LEU A 65 13.59 15.79 -1.33
CA LEU A 65 13.08 15.96 0.03
C LEU A 65 13.24 14.69 0.87
N LEU A 66 12.96 13.52 0.28
CA LEU A 66 13.15 12.23 0.96
C LEU A 66 14.64 11.97 1.23
N GLN A 67 15.50 12.19 0.23
CA GLN A 67 16.96 12.04 0.37
C GLN A 67 17.54 12.97 1.43
N ASN A 68 17.09 14.23 1.49
CA ASN A 68 17.52 15.22 2.48
C ASN A 68 17.13 14.82 3.91
N LYS A 69 16.06 14.04 4.08
CA LYS A 69 15.69 13.44 5.37
C LYS A 69 16.50 12.18 5.73
N GLY A 70 17.48 11.79 4.91
CA GLY A 70 18.24 10.56 5.09
C GLY A 70 17.47 9.30 4.72
N VAL A 71 16.30 9.44 4.08
CA VAL A 71 15.46 8.34 3.64
C VAL A 71 15.88 7.93 2.22
N LYS A 72 16.08 6.62 2.01
CA LYS A 72 16.36 6.05 0.69
C LYS A 72 15.12 5.31 0.17
N PRO A 73 14.24 5.96 -0.62
CA PRO A 73 13.08 5.29 -1.17
C PRO A 73 13.46 4.42 -2.38
N VAL A 74 12.72 3.35 -2.59
CA VAL A 74 12.76 2.57 -3.83
C VAL A 74 12.08 3.38 -4.92
N ILE A 75 12.83 3.68 -5.97
CA ILE A 75 12.34 4.45 -7.11
C ILE A 75 11.72 3.49 -8.11
N VAL A 76 10.40 3.56 -8.26
CA VAL A 76 9.65 2.76 -9.25
C VAL A 76 9.19 3.67 -10.37
N GLU A 77 9.71 3.44 -11.58
CA GLU A 77 9.26 4.12 -12.79
C GLU A 77 7.97 3.47 -13.30
N TYR A 78 6.82 3.94 -12.81
CA TYR A 78 5.50 3.38 -13.13
C TYR A 78 5.16 3.31 -14.63
N LEU A 79 5.82 4.12 -15.47
CA LEU A 79 5.67 4.04 -16.93
C LEU A 79 6.41 2.84 -17.55
N LYS A 80 7.50 2.37 -16.93
CA LYS A 80 8.26 1.20 -17.38
C LYS A 80 7.78 -0.08 -16.72
N THR A 81 7.44 0.01 -15.43
CA THR A 81 6.95 -1.10 -14.62
C THR A 81 5.50 -0.82 -14.26
N PRO A 82 4.53 -1.14 -15.15
CA PRO A 82 3.12 -0.97 -14.85
C PRO A 82 2.74 -1.82 -13.64
N LEU A 83 1.90 -1.28 -12.78
CA LEU A 83 1.40 -1.99 -11.61
C LEU A 83 0.25 -2.93 -12.02
N ASN A 84 0.04 -3.97 -11.21
CA ASN A 84 -1.10 -4.87 -11.39
C ASN A 84 -2.42 -4.22 -10.92
N LEU A 85 -3.53 -4.75 -11.40
CA LEU A 85 -4.89 -4.26 -11.08
C LEU A 85 -5.12 -4.24 -9.55
N GLU A 86 -4.70 -5.30 -8.85
CA GLU A 86 -4.81 -5.38 -7.39
C GLU A 86 -3.99 -4.30 -6.68
N GLN A 87 -2.76 -4.03 -7.15
CA GLN A 87 -1.91 -2.98 -6.58
C GLN A 87 -2.52 -1.60 -6.82
N LEU A 88 -3.08 -1.35 -8.00
CA LEU A 88 -3.78 -0.09 -8.30
C LEU A 88 -5.02 0.08 -7.43
N LYS A 89 -5.80 -0.98 -7.20
CA LYS A 89 -6.95 -0.96 -6.28
C LYS A 89 -6.51 -0.64 -4.85
N ASN A 90 -5.43 -1.25 -4.38
CA ASN A 90 -4.88 -0.98 -3.06
C ASN A 90 -4.42 0.47 -2.94
N LEU A 91 -3.66 0.98 -3.91
CA LEU A 91 -3.24 2.40 -3.94
C LEU A 91 -4.45 3.35 -3.96
N LYS A 92 -5.42 3.08 -4.81
CA LYS A 92 -6.65 3.86 -4.90
C LYS A 92 -7.42 3.85 -3.58
N ALA A 93 -7.36 2.80 -2.76
CA ALA A 93 -8.08 2.78 -1.49
C ALA A 93 -7.65 3.92 -0.54
N HIS A 94 -6.47 4.49 -0.74
CA HIS A 94 -5.96 5.62 0.04
C HIS A 94 -6.37 7.00 -0.50
N PHE A 95 -6.94 7.08 -1.71
CA PHE A 95 -7.22 8.35 -2.39
C PHE A 95 -8.59 8.37 -3.05
N ALA A 96 -9.16 9.56 -3.24
CA ALA A 96 -10.31 9.68 -4.14
C ALA A 96 -9.87 9.45 -5.60
N LEU A 97 -10.76 8.89 -6.43
CA LEU A 97 -10.43 8.58 -7.82
C LEU A 97 -9.96 9.83 -8.60
N LYS A 98 -10.57 10.98 -8.33
CA LYS A 98 -10.20 12.29 -8.88
C LYS A 98 -8.77 12.73 -8.57
N ASP A 99 -8.23 12.33 -7.41
CA ASP A 99 -6.88 12.71 -6.99
C ASP A 99 -5.85 11.73 -7.55
N PHE A 100 -6.26 10.47 -7.74
CA PHE A 100 -5.43 9.39 -8.27
C PHE A 100 -5.30 9.45 -9.80
N VAL A 101 -6.30 9.98 -10.51
CA VAL A 101 -6.33 10.10 -11.97
C VAL A 101 -5.88 11.49 -12.42
N ARG A 102 -5.10 11.55 -13.50
CA ARG A 102 -4.80 12.79 -14.22
C ARG A 102 -5.88 13.08 -15.26
N THR A 103 -6.90 13.82 -14.85
CA THR A 103 -8.00 14.28 -15.72
C THR A 103 -7.56 15.21 -16.85
N ASP A 104 -6.40 15.85 -16.70
CA ASP A 104 -5.90 16.85 -17.65
C ASP A 104 -5.19 16.22 -18.86
N GLU A 105 -4.89 14.92 -18.84
CA GLU A 105 -4.21 14.26 -19.95
C GLU A 105 -5.19 14.04 -21.12
N PRO A 106 -4.74 14.20 -22.38
CA PRO A 106 -5.60 14.01 -23.56
C PRO A 106 -6.16 12.59 -23.62
N VAL A 107 -5.35 11.60 -23.23
CA VAL A 107 -5.73 10.17 -23.14
C VAL A 107 -6.98 9.94 -22.29
N PHE A 108 -7.18 10.73 -21.22
CA PHE A 108 -8.37 10.62 -20.38
C PHE A 108 -9.65 10.97 -21.16
N LYS A 109 -9.57 12.01 -21.99
CA LYS A 109 -10.68 12.49 -22.83
C LYS A 109 -10.90 11.60 -24.04
N GLU A 110 -9.84 11.13 -24.68
CA GLU A 110 -9.88 10.22 -25.83
C GLU A 110 -10.56 8.88 -25.49
N LEU A 111 -10.27 8.35 -24.30
CA LEU A 111 -10.89 7.12 -23.80
C LEU A 111 -12.30 7.32 -23.23
N GLY A 112 -12.80 8.57 -23.17
CA GLY A 112 -14.14 8.86 -22.65
C GLY A 112 -14.34 8.41 -21.20
N LEU A 113 -13.30 8.50 -20.37
CA LEU A 113 -13.35 8.02 -18.99
C LEU A 113 -14.20 8.96 -18.12
N SER A 114 -15.07 8.36 -17.30
CA SER A 114 -15.75 9.09 -16.22
C SER A 114 -15.15 8.71 -14.87
N LEU A 115 -15.03 9.70 -13.99
CA LEU A 115 -14.63 9.50 -12.59
C LEU A 115 -15.70 8.75 -11.77
N ASP A 116 -16.90 8.55 -12.32
CA ASP A 116 -17.95 7.76 -11.68
C ASP A 116 -17.68 6.25 -11.82
N ASN A 117 -16.93 5.84 -12.85
CA ASN A 117 -16.69 4.45 -13.20
C ASN A 117 -15.27 4.01 -12.82
N GLU A 118 -15.05 3.75 -11.53
CA GLU A 118 -13.76 3.31 -10.99
C GLU A 118 -13.15 2.11 -11.74
N ASN A 119 -13.93 1.06 -12.00
CA ASN A 119 -13.42 -0.13 -12.66
C ASN A 119 -12.91 0.16 -14.08
N GLN A 120 -13.62 1.02 -14.82
CA GLN A 120 -13.22 1.43 -16.18
C GLN A 120 -11.94 2.26 -16.14
N VAL A 121 -11.84 3.17 -15.18
CA VAL A 121 -10.64 3.99 -14.97
C VAL A 121 -9.43 3.12 -14.62
N LEU A 122 -9.57 2.16 -13.71
CA LEU A 122 -8.48 1.26 -13.33
C LEU A 122 -8.03 0.38 -14.50
N GLN A 123 -8.95 -0.12 -15.32
CA GLN A 123 -8.61 -0.85 -16.54
C GLN A 123 -7.89 0.02 -17.57
N ALA A 124 -8.30 1.28 -17.70
CA ALA A 124 -7.60 2.23 -18.55
C ALA A 124 -6.18 2.51 -18.04
N MET A 125 -5.97 2.61 -16.72
CA MET A 125 -4.63 2.78 -16.14
C MET A 125 -3.69 1.60 -16.39
N LEU A 126 -4.20 0.38 -16.52
CA LEU A 126 -3.37 -0.78 -16.88
C LEU A 126 -2.83 -0.68 -18.31
N LYS A 127 -3.63 -0.13 -19.22
CA LYS A 127 -3.23 0.10 -20.61
C LYS A 127 -2.37 1.35 -20.72
N GLU A 128 -2.73 2.39 -19.99
CA GLU A 128 -2.16 3.73 -20.04
C GLU A 128 -1.72 4.19 -18.64
N PRO A 129 -0.54 3.76 -18.15
CA PRO A 129 -0.04 4.14 -16.83
C PRO A 129 0.15 5.66 -16.67
N ILE A 130 0.23 6.40 -17.77
CA ILE A 130 0.33 7.87 -17.79
C ILE A 130 -0.86 8.57 -17.12
N LEU A 131 -2.02 7.91 -17.06
CA LEU A 131 -3.23 8.41 -16.40
C LEU A 131 -3.07 8.48 -14.86
N MET A 132 -2.09 7.79 -14.28
CA MET A 132 -1.85 7.82 -12.84
C MET A 132 -1.24 9.16 -12.40
N GLN A 133 -1.69 9.66 -11.25
CA GLN A 133 -1.13 10.87 -10.65
C GLN A 133 0.33 10.66 -10.24
N ARG A 134 1.12 11.73 -10.31
CA ARG A 134 2.56 11.73 -10.01
C ARG A 134 2.97 12.92 -9.13
N PRO A 135 3.93 12.79 -8.21
CA PRO A 135 4.50 11.54 -7.65
C PRO A 135 3.57 10.91 -6.60
N ILE A 136 3.62 9.58 -6.46
CA ILE A 136 2.97 8.85 -5.36
C ILE A 136 4.06 8.21 -4.52
N VAL A 137 3.98 8.38 -3.20
CA VAL A 137 4.88 7.74 -2.25
C VAL A 137 4.06 6.81 -1.38
N THR A 138 4.48 5.56 -1.28
CA THR A 138 3.92 4.57 -0.35
C THR A 138 4.93 4.27 0.74
N TYR A 139 4.45 4.15 1.96
CA TYR A 139 5.24 3.75 3.12
C TYR A 139 4.35 2.99 4.09
N LYS A 140 4.73 1.75 4.44
CA LYS A 140 3.88 0.88 5.28
C LYS A 140 2.48 0.76 4.67
N ASP A 141 1.45 1.03 5.46
CA ASP A 141 0.05 1.03 5.05
C ASP A 141 -0.46 2.43 4.65
N LYS A 142 0.45 3.38 4.40
CA LYS A 142 0.11 4.75 4.01
C LYS A 142 0.56 5.01 2.57
N ALA A 143 -0.28 5.71 1.81
CA ALA A 143 0.08 6.26 0.50
C ALA A 143 -0.21 7.76 0.49
N ILE A 144 0.69 8.57 -0.07
CA ILE A 144 0.50 10.01 -0.27
C ILE A 144 0.88 10.45 -1.69
N ILE A 145 0.10 11.37 -2.25
CA ILE A 145 0.45 12.10 -3.48
C ILE A 145 1.29 13.32 -3.11
N GLY A 146 2.50 13.43 -3.70
CA GLY A 146 3.45 14.53 -3.46
C GLY A 146 3.10 15.82 -4.22
N ARG A 147 1.87 16.29 -4.07
CA ARG A 147 1.39 17.59 -4.57
C ARG A 147 0.62 18.32 -3.46
N PRO A 148 1.26 19.16 -2.63
CA PRO A 148 2.67 19.58 -2.61
C PRO A 148 3.66 18.48 -2.17
N PRO A 149 4.97 18.62 -2.47
CA PRO A 149 5.99 17.64 -2.12
C PRO A 149 6.13 17.44 -0.60
N GLU A 150 5.81 18.45 0.21
CA GLU A 150 5.84 18.40 1.68
C GLU A 150 4.87 17.37 2.27
N ASN A 151 3.80 17.00 1.55
CA ASN A 151 2.84 16.02 2.05
C ASN A 151 3.49 14.68 2.39
N VAL A 152 4.56 14.30 1.70
CA VAL A 152 5.25 13.03 1.96
C VAL A 152 5.90 12.99 3.34
N LEU A 153 6.10 14.15 3.98
CA LEU A 153 6.63 14.21 5.33
C LEU A 153 5.64 13.64 6.36
N LYS A 154 4.32 13.76 6.11
CA LYS A 154 3.25 13.18 6.94
C LYS A 154 3.26 11.65 6.97
N LEU A 155 4.02 11.00 6.06
CA LEU A 155 4.21 9.55 6.11
C LEU A 155 5.09 9.13 7.30
N PHE A 156 5.97 10.02 7.75
CA PHE A 156 6.96 9.77 8.80
C PHE A 156 6.59 10.33 10.17
N GLU A 157 5.44 11.00 10.26
CA GLU A 157 4.79 11.41 11.51
C GLU A 157 3.87 10.29 12.01
#